data_AF-A0A3B6TLG7-F1
#
_entry.id   AF-A0A3B6TLG7-F1
#
_cell.length_a   1.000
_cell.length_b   1.000
_cell.length_c   1.000
_cell.angle_alpha   90.00
_cell.angle_beta   90.00
_cell.angle_gamma   90.00
#
_symmetry.space_group_name_H-M   'P 1'
#
loop_
_entity.id
_entity.type
_entity.pdbx_description
1 polymer ?
#
loop_
_entity_poly.entity_id
_entity_poly.type
_entity_poly.pdbx_seq_one_letter_code
_entity_poly.pdbx_strand_id
1 'polypeptide(L)'
;MLQYFYGKVVLSASPHPGCYAAMLILHRDFGAPAFASAEDPVWRLAPSPDAIDDAIHHDGRFYSVTCSGVVQAWKPDPGADGEMTGTAVAPRLTLADQDKAGAAGQWEETHDIGEAAQFVGLNNSLCVSTKEHAGLRAGRVYFTDDELEHAAWRTEERNRYLYGRRGFQKRCIGVYDLKSGRMKKVRSSVERPSFWPPAAWFTPSTVST
;
A
#
# COMPACT_ATOMS: atom_id res chain seq x y z
N MET A 1 -24.69 8.68 -7.51
CA MET A 1 -23.26 8.80 -7.85
C MET A 1 -22.49 8.33 -6.63
N LEU A 2 -21.86 7.15 -6.67
CA LEU A 2 -21.09 6.66 -5.52
C LEU A 2 -19.79 7.47 -5.47
N GLN A 3 -19.72 8.46 -4.58
CA GLN A 3 -18.45 9.09 -4.22
C GLN A 3 -17.59 8.04 -3.54
N TYR A 4 -16.39 7.80 -4.07
CA TYR A 4 -15.40 6.92 -3.47
C TYR A 4 -14.78 7.66 -2.29
N PHE A 5 -15.09 7.25 -1.06
CA PHE A 5 -14.72 8.02 0.14
C PHE A 5 -13.34 7.68 0.71
N TYR A 6 -12.78 6.50 0.41
CA TYR A 6 -11.51 6.07 0.99
C TYR A 6 -10.64 5.27 0.01
N GLY A 7 -9.31 5.46 0.12
CA GLY A 7 -8.30 4.78 -0.69
C GLY A 7 -7.71 3.55 -0.01
N LYS A 8 -7.52 3.58 1.32
CA LYS A 8 -6.93 2.46 2.07
C LYS A 8 -7.39 2.46 3.53
N VAL A 9 -7.47 1.28 4.13
CA VAL A 9 -7.68 1.07 5.56
C VAL A 9 -6.55 0.22 6.12
N VAL A 10 -5.96 0.66 7.23
CA VAL A 10 -4.94 -0.08 7.98
C VAL A 10 -5.48 -0.38 9.37
N LEU A 11 -5.36 -1.63 9.80
CA LEU A 11 -5.77 -2.07 11.13
C LEU A 11 -4.54 -2.40 11.97
N SER A 12 -4.60 -2.13 13.27
CA SER A 12 -3.51 -2.43 14.20
C SER A 12 -3.30 -3.94 14.41
N ALA A 13 -4.38 -4.70 14.30
CA ALA A 13 -4.42 -6.14 14.41
C ALA A 13 -5.66 -6.67 13.67
N SER A 14 -5.81 -7.99 13.65
CA SER A 14 -7.09 -8.60 13.26
C SER A 14 -8.20 -8.04 14.16
N PRO A 15 -9.27 -7.45 13.59
CA PRO A 15 -10.27 -6.76 14.37
C PRO A 15 -11.05 -7.77 15.22
N HIS A 16 -10.81 -7.73 16.53
CA HIS A 16 -11.63 -8.43 17.52
C HIS A 16 -12.49 -7.38 18.24
N PRO A 17 -13.75 -7.70 18.62
CA PRO A 17 -14.57 -6.80 19.41
C PRO A 17 -13.80 -6.31 20.65
N GLY A 18 -13.66 -4.98 20.78
CA GLY A 18 -13.00 -4.35 21.93
C GLY A 18 -11.49 -4.17 21.84
N CYS A 19 -10.82 -4.59 20.77
CA CYS A 19 -9.37 -4.38 20.62
C CYS A 19 -8.98 -4.10 19.17
N TYR A 20 -9.07 -2.84 18.76
CA TYR A 20 -8.53 -2.36 17.49
C TYR A 20 -8.13 -0.89 17.56
N ALA A 21 -7.18 -0.52 16.70
CA ALA A 21 -7.02 0.83 16.19
C ALA A 21 -7.03 0.74 14.66
N ALA A 22 -7.53 1.77 14.00
CA ALA A 22 -7.68 1.83 12.56
C ALA A 22 -7.23 3.19 12.04
N MET A 23 -6.58 3.17 10.89
CA MET A 23 -6.23 4.35 10.10
C MET A 23 -6.89 4.22 8.73
N LEU A 24 -7.66 5.24 8.35
CA LEU A 24 -8.29 5.38 7.05
C LEU A 24 -7.52 6.43 6.27
N ILE A 25 -7.11 6.10 5.05
CA ILE A 25 -6.60 7.09 4.11
C ILE A 25 -7.79 7.48 3.22
N LEU A 26 -8.24 8.73 3.34
CA LEU A 26 -9.30 9.25 2.47
C LEU A 26 -8.83 9.28 1.00
N HIS A 27 -9.79 9.40 0.08
CA HIS A 27 -9.48 9.51 -1.35
C HIS A 27 -8.38 10.54 -1.62
N ARG A 28 -7.54 10.29 -2.63
CA ARG A 28 -6.31 11.02 -2.92
C ARG A 28 -6.49 12.54 -3.11
N ASP A 29 -7.70 13.00 -3.45
CA ASP A 29 -8.03 14.44 -3.51
C ASP A 29 -7.94 15.14 -2.14
N PHE A 30 -8.11 14.36 -1.06
CA PHE A 30 -7.99 14.82 0.31
C PHE A 30 -6.70 14.31 0.95
N GLY A 31 -6.34 13.04 0.69
CA GLY A 31 -5.12 12.40 1.20
C GLY A 31 -4.96 12.44 2.73
N ALA A 32 -6.00 12.87 3.43
CA ALA A 32 -6.02 13.07 4.86
C ALA A 32 -6.26 11.74 5.55
N PRO A 33 -5.46 11.40 6.56
CA PRO A 33 -5.75 10.27 7.41
C PRO A 33 -6.91 10.58 8.36
N ALA A 34 -7.69 9.55 8.67
CA ALA A 34 -8.58 9.54 9.83
C ALA A 34 -8.25 8.35 10.72
N PHE A 35 -8.48 8.50 12.02
CA PHE A 35 -8.23 7.46 13.01
C PHE A 35 -9.48 7.12 13.81
N ALA A 36 -9.60 5.86 14.19
CA ALA A 36 -10.61 5.36 15.14
C ALA A 36 -10.03 4.20 15.94
N SER A 37 -10.52 3.98 17.15
CA SER A 37 -10.13 2.84 17.99
C SER A 37 -11.34 2.20 18.66
N ALA A 38 -11.11 1.10 19.37
CA ALA A 38 -12.14 0.49 20.21
C ALA A 38 -12.57 1.40 21.38
N GLU A 39 -11.69 2.30 21.83
CA GLU A 39 -11.95 3.25 22.93
C GLU A 39 -12.65 4.52 22.42
N ASP A 40 -12.28 5.00 21.22
CA ASP A 40 -12.97 6.09 20.51
C ASP A 40 -13.34 5.64 19.10
N PRO A 41 -14.56 5.10 18.89
CA PRO A 41 -14.98 4.55 17.61
C PRO A 41 -15.34 5.64 16.57
N VAL A 42 -15.27 6.92 16.93
CA VAL A 42 -15.55 8.03 16.02
C VAL A 42 -14.32 8.29 15.15
N TRP A 43 -14.50 8.27 13.82
CA TRP A 43 -13.44 8.64 12.89
C TRP A 43 -13.08 10.12 13.00
N ARG A 44 -11.83 10.41 13.39
CA ARG A 44 -11.29 11.77 13.49
C ARG A 44 -10.21 12.00 12.45
N LEU A 45 -10.35 13.08 11.68
CA LEU A 45 -9.32 13.50 10.74
C LEU A 45 -8.09 13.98 11.49
N ALA A 46 -6.92 13.67 10.96
CA ALA A 46 -5.68 14.22 11.46
C ALA A 46 -5.01 15.11 10.39
N PRO A 47 -4.33 16.20 10.78
CA PRO A 47 -3.65 17.07 9.84
C PRO A 47 -2.54 16.32 9.09
N SER A 48 -2.58 16.39 7.75
CA SER A 48 -1.49 15.93 6.89
C SER A 48 -1.29 16.93 5.75
N PRO A 49 -0.45 17.97 5.91
CA PRO A 49 -0.26 18.99 4.89
C PRO A 49 0.33 18.42 3.58
N ASP A 50 1.02 17.28 3.69
CA ASP A 50 1.47 16.48 2.56
C ASP A 50 0.64 15.20 2.58
N ALA A 51 -0.26 15.06 1.61
CA ALA A 51 -1.19 13.93 1.47
C ALA A 51 -0.48 12.58 1.65
N ILE A 52 -1.17 11.59 2.21
CA ILE A 52 -0.61 10.24 2.40
C ILE A 52 -0.85 9.39 1.16
N ASP A 53 0.21 8.71 0.71
CA ASP A 53 0.16 7.77 -0.42
C ASP A 53 -0.05 6.34 0.07
N ASP A 54 0.67 5.92 1.13
CA ASP A 54 0.54 4.59 1.71
C ASP A 54 0.78 4.58 3.23
N ALA A 55 0.29 3.56 3.94
CA ALA A 55 0.49 3.38 5.38
C ALA A 55 0.51 1.92 5.83
N ILE A 56 1.18 1.64 6.94
CA ILE A 56 1.20 0.32 7.60
C ILE A 56 1.05 0.49 9.11
N HIS A 57 0.71 -0.60 9.79
CA HIS A 57 0.84 -0.67 11.24
C HIS A 57 1.95 -1.67 11.58
N HIS A 58 2.85 -1.27 12.47
CA HIS A 58 3.96 -2.09 12.93
C HIS A 58 4.32 -1.73 14.37
N ASP A 59 4.56 -2.72 15.22
CA ASP A 59 5.01 -2.55 16.61
C ASP A 59 4.22 -1.49 17.41
N GLY A 60 2.89 -1.53 17.29
CA GLY A 60 1.98 -0.66 18.04
C GLY A 60 1.88 0.77 17.51
N ARG A 61 2.38 1.05 16.31
CA ARG A 61 2.32 2.38 15.69
C ARG A 61 1.89 2.31 14.24
N PHE A 62 1.17 3.35 13.80
CA PHE A 62 0.94 3.58 12.38
C PHE A 62 2.12 4.33 11.79
N TYR A 63 2.58 3.87 10.63
CA TYR A 63 3.56 4.52 9.79
C TYR A 63 2.92 4.86 8.46
N SER A 64 3.23 6.03 7.92
CA SER A 64 2.77 6.44 6.60
C SER A 64 3.91 6.96 5.76
N VAL A 65 3.77 6.88 4.44
CA VAL A 65 4.60 7.62 3.49
C VAL A 65 3.72 8.67 2.83
N THR A 66 4.16 9.91 2.90
CA THR A 66 3.49 11.01 2.22
C THR A 66 3.75 10.92 0.72
N CYS A 67 2.93 11.59 -0.08
CA CYS A 67 3.14 11.67 -1.50
C CYS A 67 4.51 12.26 -1.81
N SER A 68 5.04 13.22 -1.03
CA SER A 68 6.41 13.71 -1.26
C SER A 68 7.52 12.69 -0.90
N GLY A 69 7.20 11.58 -0.24
CA GLY A 69 8.14 10.51 0.11
C GLY A 69 8.65 10.60 1.55
N VAL A 70 8.03 11.41 2.42
CA VAL A 70 8.39 11.50 3.84
C VAL A 70 7.72 10.38 4.60
N VAL A 71 8.50 9.62 5.38
CA VAL A 71 7.94 8.61 6.29
C VAL A 71 7.59 9.26 7.61
N GLN A 72 6.33 9.11 8.04
CA GLN A 72 5.82 9.62 9.31
C GLN A 72 5.44 8.46 10.24
N ALA A 73 5.66 8.65 11.54
CA ALA A 73 5.09 7.81 12.59
C ALA A 73 3.99 8.58 13.32
N TRP A 74 2.87 7.92 13.58
CA TRP A 74 1.68 8.52 14.20
C TRP A 74 1.57 8.14 15.67
N LYS A 75 1.16 9.10 16.48
CA LYS A 75 0.89 8.94 17.91
C LYS A 75 -0.26 9.87 18.35
N PRO A 76 -0.94 9.55 19.46
CA PRO A 76 -1.90 10.48 20.06
C PRO A 76 -1.23 11.81 20.40
N ASP A 77 -1.93 12.92 20.15
CA ASP A 77 -1.53 14.24 20.64
C ASP A 77 -1.86 14.35 22.14
N PRO A 78 -0.88 14.52 23.04
CA PRO A 78 -1.14 14.66 24.47
C PRO A 78 -1.91 15.94 24.83
N GLY A 79 -2.04 16.91 23.91
CA GLY A 79 -2.74 18.17 24.12
C GLY A 79 -4.14 18.27 23.51
N ALA A 80 -4.59 17.26 22.75
CA ALA A 80 -5.86 17.29 22.05
C ALA A 80 -6.59 15.92 22.12
N ASP A 81 -7.81 15.92 22.65
CA ASP A 81 -8.61 14.72 22.88
C ASP A 81 -8.86 13.94 21.59
N GLY A 82 -8.22 12.77 21.48
CA GLY A 82 -8.40 11.83 20.37
C GLY A 82 -7.74 12.26 19.05
N GLU A 83 -6.99 13.37 19.03
CA GLU A 83 -6.24 13.77 17.83
C GLU A 83 -4.94 12.97 17.71
N MET A 84 -4.53 12.74 16.46
CA MET A 84 -3.31 12.03 16.12
C MET A 84 -2.35 13.00 15.42
N THR A 85 -1.05 12.88 15.71
CA THR A 85 -0.01 13.70 15.08
C THR A 85 1.05 12.83 14.42
N GLY A 86 1.36 13.15 13.16
CA GLY A 86 2.40 12.49 12.38
C GLY A 86 3.75 13.20 12.52
N THR A 87 4.78 12.48 12.97
CA THR A 87 6.17 13.00 13.07
C THR A 87 7.02 12.35 12.00
N ALA A 88 7.80 13.12 11.24
CA ALA A 88 8.74 12.58 10.27
C ALA A 88 9.82 11.74 10.99
N VAL A 89 10.00 10.48 10.56
CA VAL A 89 10.94 9.52 11.17
C VAL A 89 12.00 9.01 10.20
N ALA A 90 11.86 9.28 8.90
CA ALA A 90 12.88 8.99 7.91
C ALA A 90 13.02 10.15 6.92
N PRO A 91 14.22 10.33 6.32
CA PRO A 91 14.40 11.31 5.26
C PRO A 91 13.47 11.00 4.08
N ARG A 92 13.18 12.04 3.29
CA ARG A 92 12.40 11.94 2.05
C ARG A 92 13.07 10.88 1.16
N LEU A 93 12.34 9.82 0.82
CA LEU A 93 12.77 8.85 -0.18
C LEU A 93 12.84 9.59 -1.52
N THR A 94 14.03 10.07 -1.87
CA THR A 94 14.29 10.55 -3.22
C THR A 94 14.42 9.30 -4.08
N LEU A 95 13.39 9.04 -4.89
CA LEU A 95 13.57 8.28 -6.13
C LEU A 95 14.43 9.17 -7.04
N ALA A 96 15.72 9.30 -6.73
CA ALA A 96 16.67 9.71 -7.74
C ALA A 96 16.62 8.59 -8.78
N ASP A 97 16.40 8.93 -10.05
CA ASP A 97 16.75 8.03 -11.15
C ASP A 97 18.19 7.57 -10.88
N GLN A 98 18.35 6.33 -10.40
CA GLN A 98 19.65 5.79 -10.00
C GLN A 98 20.61 5.61 -11.19
N ASP A 99 20.19 6.02 -12.39
CA ASP A 99 21.06 6.14 -13.57
C ASP A 99 22.14 7.22 -13.41
N LYS A 100 22.11 8.06 -12.36
CA LYS A 100 23.22 8.97 -12.05
C LYS A 100 23.90 8.61 -10.73
N ALA A 101 24.99 7.87 -10.88
CA ALA A 101 25.96 7.55 -9.85
C ALA A 101 26.41 8.80 -9.06
N GLY A 102 26.22 8.75 -7.74
CA GLY A 102 26.81 9.74 -6.84
C GLY A 102 26.15 9.75 -5.46
N ALA A 103 26.74 9.00 -4.52
CA ALA A 103 26.58 9.17 -3.07
C ALA A 103 25.28 8.66 -2.40
N ALA A 104 25.00 7.37 -2.54
CA ALA A 104 24.43 6.49 -1.52
C ALA A 104 24.58 5.06 -2.06
N GLY A 105 24.64 4.02 -1.22
CA GLY A 105 24.89 2.63 -1.65
C GLY A 105 24.11 2.25 -2.91
N GLN A 106 24.79 1.63 -3.88
CA GLN A 106 24.15 1.16 -5.11
C GLN A 106 23.20 0.02 -4.76
N TRP A 107 21.93 0.17 -5.11
CA TRP A 107 21.00 -0.95 -5.05
C TRP A 107 21.35 -1.92 -6.17
N GLU A 108 21.59 -3.18 -5.81
CA GLU A 108 21.77 -4.25 -6.78
C GLU A 108 20.43 -4.95 -7.01
N GLU A 109 20.07 -5.14 -8.28
CA GLU A 109 18.92 -5.95 -8.63
C GLU A 109 19.15 -7.40 -8.18
N THR A 110 18.17 -7.97 -7.46
CA THR A 110 18.18 -9.38 -7.08
C THR A 110 17.03 -10.14 -7.73
N HIS A 111 17.33 -11.35 -8.18
CA HIS A 111 16.37 -12.31 -8.71
C HIS A 111 16.09 -13.45 -7.70
N ASP A 112 16.62 -13.34 -6.48
CA ASP A 112 16.43 -14.31 -5.41
C ASP A 112 16.06 -13.61 -4.09
N ILE A 113 14.94 -14.04 -3.53
CA ILE A 113 14.42 -13.59 -2.22
C ILE A 113 14.39 -14.74 -1.21
N GLY A 114 15.12 -15.83 -1.51
CA GLY A 114 15.15 -17.04 -0.72
C GLY A 114 13.81 -17.78 -0.75
N GLU A 115 13.47 -18.43 0.36
CA GLU A 115 12.23 -19.19 0.55
C GLU A 115 11.05 -18.27 0.93
N ALA A 116 10.93 -17.18 0.19
CA ALA A 116 9.90 -16.17 0.39
C ALA A 116 9.04 -15.98 -0.85
N ALA A 117 7.81 -15.54 -0.61
CA ALA A 117 6.89 -15.03 -1.63
C ALA A 117 6.42 -13.64 -1.21
N GLN A 118 6.35 -12.72 -2.16
CA GLN A 118 5.86 -11.37 -1.94
C GLN A 118 4.47 -11.21 -2.53
N PHE A 119 3.62 -10.48 -1.84
CA PHE A 119 2.31 -10.03 -2.28
C PHE A 119 2.36 -8.52 -2.39
N VAL A 120 1.95 -7.97 -3.52
CA VAL A 120 1.97 -6.53 -3.79
C VAL A 120 0.59 -6.10 -4.31
N GLY A 121 0.03 -5.04 -3.78
CA GLY A 121 -1.29 -4.52 -4.18
C GLY A 121 -1.63 -3.25 -3.42
N LEU A 122 -2.73 -2.57 -3.78
CA LEU A 122 -3.11 -1.28 -3.19
C LEU A 122 -3.17 -1.28 -1.66
N ASN A 123 -3.70 -2.35 -1.06
CA ASN A 123 -4.01 -2.33 0.36
C ASN A 123 -2.83 -2.72 1.23
N ASN A 124 -2.14 -3.81 0.97
CA ASN A 124 -0.99 -4.20 1.77
C ASN A 124 -0.04 -5.01 0.91
N SER A 125 1.25 -4.72 1.08
CA SER A 125 2.29 -5.63 0.63
C SER A 125 2.72 -6.52 1.78
N LEU A 126 2.95 -7.80 1.49
CA LEU A 126 3.32 -8.80 2.50
C LEU A 126 4.44 -9.67 1.94
N CYS A 127 5.44 -9.96 2.77
CA CYS A 127 6.43 -10.98 2.50
C CYS A 127 6.18 -12.16 3.46
N VAL A 128 6.01 -13.36 2.92
CA VAL A 128 5.76 -14.57 3.72
C VAL A 128 6.79 -15.64 3.41
N SER A 129 7.11 -16.46 4.41
CA SER A 129 7.91 -17.67 4.20
C SER A 129 7.09 -18.73 3.46
N THR A 130 7.65 -19.32 2.41
CA THR A 130 6.99 -20.43 1.71
C THR A 130 7.11 -21.76 2.44
N LYS A 131 7.93 -21.84 3.48
CA LYS A 131 8.03 -23.03 4.36
C LYS A 131 6.74 -23.26 5.14
N GLU A 132 6.09 -22.18 5.57
CA GLU A 132 4.84 -22.21 6.34
C GLU A 132 3.60 -22.33 5.43
N HIS A 133 3.78 -22.16 4.13
CA HIS A 133 2.69 -22.08 3.15
C HIS A 133 2.99 -22.92 1.91
N ALA A 134 2.73 -24.23 1.99
CA ALA A 134 3.04 -25.20 0.92
C ALA A 134 2.38 -24.90 -0.45
N GLY A 135 1.33 -24.06 -0.49
CA GLY A 135 0.70 -23.61 -1.74
C GLY A 135 1.42 -22.47 -2.45
N LEU A 136 2.39 -21.82 -1.79
CA LEU A 136 3.15 -20.70 -2.33
C LEU A 136 4.48 -21.16 -2.90
N ARG A 137 4.94 -20.45 -3.93
CA ARG A 137 6.21 -20.73 -4.59
C ARG A 137 7.23 -19.67 -4.21
N ALA A 138 8.41 -20.12 -3.79
CA ALA A 138 9.54 -19.25 -3.48
C ALA A 138 9.97 -18.45 -4.72
N GLY A 139 10.48 -17.24 -4.52
CA GLY A 139 10.95 -16.39 -5.61
C GLY A 139 9.82 -15.90 -6.52
N ARG A 140 8.62 -15.68 -5.95
CA ARG A 140 7.45 -15.15 -6.66
C ARG A 140 6.95 -13.85 -6.08
N VAL A 141 6.53 -12.95 -6.95
CA VAL A 141 5.75 -11.76 -6.62
C VAL A 141 4.33 -11.96 -7.13
N TYR A 142 3.39 -12.14 -6.23
CA TYR A 142 1.96 -12.15 -6.50
C TYR A 142 1.48 -10.71 -6.44
N PHE A 143 0.85 -10.23 -7.50
CA PHE A 143 0.43 -8.84 -7.56
C PHE A 143 -1.02 -8.69 -7.98
N THR A 144 -1.67 -7.67 -7.41
CA THR A 144 -2.98 -7.17 -7.79
C THR A 144 -2.77 -5.73 -8.22
N ASP A 145 -2.57 -5.51 -9.53
CA ASP A 145 -2.40 -4.18 -10.10
C ASP A 145 -3.78 -3.62 -10.46
N ASP A 146 -4.14 -2.57 -9.74
CA ASP A 146 -5.35 -1.79 -9.87
C ASP A 146 -5.11 -0.41 -10.47
N GLU A 147 -3.94 0.24 -10.36
CA GLU A 147 -3.71 1.55 -10.98
C GLU A 147 -2.25 2.07 -10.90
N LEU A 148 -1.47 1.88 -11.96
CA LEU A 148 -0.31 2.73 -12.31
C LEU A 148 -0.76 4.06 -12.96
N GLU A 149 -2.05 4.40 -12.91
CA GLU A 149 -2.62 5.57 -13.60
C GLU A 149 -2.22 6.91 -12.95
N HIS A 150 -1.77 6.94 -11.68
CA HIS A 150 -1.61 8.21 -10.95
C HIS A 150 -0.19 8.59 -10.51
N ALA A 151 0.82 7.71 -10.63
CA ALA A 151 2.22 8.07 -10.31
C ALA A 151 2.78 9.24 -11.15
N ALA A 152 2.12 9.59 -12.27
CA ALA A 152 2.57 10.60 -13.23
C ALA A 152 1.80 11.93 -13.23
N TRP A 153 0.90 12.20 -12.28
CA TRP A 153 0.31 13.55 -12.15
C TRP A 153 1.31 14.60 -11.65
N ARG A 154 2.54 14.18 -11.36
CA ARG A 154 3.63 15.10 -11.05
C ARG A 154 4.39 15.44 -12.31
N THR A 155 3.86 16.47 -12.96
CA THR A 155 4.63 17.56 -13.59
C THR A 155 5.47 17.29 -14.83
N GLU A 156 5.10 16.37 -15.74
CA GLU A 156 5.72 16.40 -17.09
C GLU A 156 4.76 16.08 -18.25
N GLU A 157 4.74 16.97 -19.23
CA GLU A 157 4.04 16.82 -20.50
C GLU A 157 4.49 15.57 -21.29
N ARG A 158 5.70 15.10 -21.03
CA ARG A 158 6.33 13.91 -21.62
C ARG A 158 5.61 12.61 -21.26
N ASN A 159 4.94 12.58 -20.12
CA ASN A 159 4.24 11.40 -19.63
C ASN A 159 2.99 11.10 -20.46
N ARG A 160 2.40 12.08 -21.16
CA ARG A 160 1.17 11.95 -21.98
C ARG A 160 1.24 10.82 -23.03
N TYR A 161 2.43 10.49 -23.54
CA TYR A 161 2.63 9.40 -24.51
C TYR A 161 2.48 7.99 -23.91
N LEU A 162 2.66 7.80 -22.60
CA LEU A 162 2.45 6.51 -21.93
C LEU A 162 0.95 6.18 -21.74
N TYR A 163 0.07 7.20 -21.80
CA TYR A 163 -1.35 7.11 -21.41
C TYR A 163 -2.35 6.99 -22.57
N GLY A 164 -2.00 7.40 -23.79
CA GLY A 164 -2.92 7.40 -24.94
C GLY A 164 -3.40 6.02 -25.43
N ARG A 165 -2.95 4.90 -24.84
CA ARG A 165 -3.30 3.52 -25.25
C ARG A 165 -3.59 2.53 -24.10
N ARG A 166 -3.69 2.96 -22.85
CA ARG A 166 -3.91 2.04 -21.70
C ARG A 166 -5.29 2.26 -21.09
N GLY A 167 -6.33 1.62 -21.65
CA GLY A 167 -7.66 1.60 -21.04
C GLY A 167 -7.77 0.60 -19.88
N PHE A 168 -8.88 0.67 -19.14
CA PHE A 168 -9.36 -0.20 -18.04
C PHE A 168 -9.15 -1.72 -18.22
N GLN A 169 -8.82 -2.19 -19.43
CA GLN A 169 -8.51 -3.59 -19.77
C GLN A 169 -7.12 -4.05 -19.28
N LYS A 170 -6.33 -3.19 -18.63
CA LYS A 170 -4.97 -3.51 -18.17
C LYS A 170 -4.83 -3.80 -16.68
N ARG A 171 -5.92 -3.87 -15.90
CA ARG A 171 -5.88 -4.46 -14.55
C ARG A 171 -5.28 -5.85 -14.63
N CYS A 172 -4.25 -6.10 -13.83
CA CYS A 172 -3.51 -7.36 -13.87
C CYS A 172 -3.39 -7.91 -12.47
N ILE A 173 -4.15 -8.96 -12.21
CA ILE A 173 -3.78 -9.92 -11.17
C ILE A 173 -2.80 -10.88 -11.81
N GLY A 174 -1.68 -11.13 -11.15
CA GLY A 174 -0.64 -11.95 -11.76
C GLY A 174 0.38 -12.48 -10.78
N VAL A 175 1.25 -13.30 -11.34
CA VAL A 175 2.42 -13.85 -10.64
C VAL A 175 3.64 -13.56 -11.50
N TYR A 176 4.62 -12.89 -10.91
CA TYR A 176 5.93 -12.65 -11.49
C TYR A 176 6.94 -13.64 -10.90
N ASP A 177 7.74 -14.24 -11.76
CA ASP A 177 8.85 -15.13 -11.42
C ASP A 177 10.15 -14.33 -11.46
N LEU A 178 10.77 -14.12 -10.30
CA LEU A 178 12.01 -13.35 -10.18
C LEU A 178 13.17 -14.01 -10.94
N LYS A 179 13.27 -15.33 -10.94
CA LYS A 179 14.37 -16.07 -11.60
C LYS A 179 14.25 -16.08 -13.11
N SER A 180 13.04 -16.25 -13.64
CA SER A 180 12.83 -16.29 -15.09
C SER A 180 12.46 -14.94 -15.71
N GLY A 181 12.17 -13.94 -14.88
CA GLY A 181 11.68 -12.62 -15.31
C GLY A 181 10.30 -12.66 -15.99
N ARG A 182 9.56 -13.76 -15.85
CA ARG A 182 8.30 -13.99 -16.56
C ARG A 182 7.10 -13.64 -15.70
N MET A 183 6.14 -12.94 -16.30
CA MET A 183 4.85 -12.64 -15.71
C MET A 183 3.78 -13.60 -16.26
N LYS A 184 2.99 -14.20 -15.37
CA LYS A 184 1.76 -14.91 -15.71
C LYS A 184 0.56 -14.11 -15.22
N LYS A 185 -0.28 -13.63 -16.15
CA LYS A 185 -1.56 -13.01 -15.83
C LYS A 185 -2.54 -14.09 -15.36
N VAL A 186 -3.17 -13.86 -14.22
CA VAL A 186 -4.29 -14.65 -13.72
C VAL A 186 -5.55 -14.03 -14.32
N ARG A 187 -6.30 -14.81 -15.09
CA ARG A 187 -7.60 -14.37 -15.63
C ARG A 187 -8.72 -14.89 -14.74
N SER A 188 -9.64 -14.00 -14.37
CA SER A 188 -10.87 -14.39 -13.67
C SER A 188 -12.02 -14.55 -14.66
N SER A 189 -12.89 -15.54 -14.45
CA SER A 189 -14.14 -15.66 -15.22
C SER A 189 -15.13 -14.53 -14.91
N VAL A 190 -14.88 -13.75 -13.86
CA VAL A 190 -15.70 -12.63 -13.38
C VAL A 190 -15.08 -11.28 -13.72
N GLU A 191 -14.10 -11.21 -14.65
CA GLU A 191 -13.53 -9.95 -15.12
C GLU A 191 -14.62 -9.07 -15.77
N ARG A 192 -15.26 -8.22 -14.97
CA ARG A 192 -16.19 -7.17 -15.43
C ARG A 192 -15.40 -5.88 -15.68
N PRO A 193 -15.89 -4.98 -16.55
CA PRO A 193 -15.23 -3.68 -16.78
C PRO A 193 -15.07 -2.82 -15.51
N SER A 194 -15.92 -3.04 -14.50
CA SER A 194 -15.87 -2.36 -13.20
C SER A 194 -15.31 -3.30 -12.12
N PHE A 195 -14.05 -3.11 -11.72
CA PHE A 195 -13.40 -3.81 -10.59
C PHE A 195 -13.43 -2.90 -9.35
N TRP A 196 -14.63 -2.61 -8.88
CA TRP A 196 -14.80 -2.06 -7.54
C TRP A 196 -15.43 -3.13 -6.63
N PRO A 197 -14.86 -3.37 -5.43
CA PRO A 197 -13.66 -2.74 -4.87
C PRO A 197 -12.37 -3.22 -5.55
N PRO A 198 -11.23 -2.50 -5.38
CA PRO A 198 -9.93 -2.93 -5.87
C PRO A 198 -9.54 -4.30 -5.30
N ALA A 199 -8.74 -5.06 -6.04
CA ALA A 199 -8.30 -6.37 -5.59
C ALA A 199 -7.31 -6.20 -4.43
N ALA A 200 -7.57 -6.88 -3.32
CA ALA A 200 -6.81 -6.72 -2.09
C ALA A 200 -6.33 -8.05 -1.55
N TRP A 201 -5.13 -8.05 -0.97
CA TRP A 201 -4.65 -9.14 -0.15
C TRP A 201 -5.19 -8.98 1.27
N PHE A 202 -5.70 -10.08 1.84
CA PHE A 202 -6.08 -10.14 3.24
C PHE A 202 -5.45 -11.38 3.88
N THR A 203 -4.98 -11.22 5.11
CA THR A 203 -4.56 -12.34 5.95
C THR A 203 -5.75 -12.72 6.82
N PRO A 204 -6.43 -13.86 6.56
CA PRO A 204 -7.53 -14.28 7.41
C PRO A 204 -7.01 -14.59 8.82
N SER A 205 -7.69 -14.09 9.84
CA SER A 205 -7.45 -14.50 11.22
C SER A 205 -8.03 -15.89 11.42
N THR A 206 -7.19 -16.86 11.76
CA THR A 206 -7.66 -18.14 12.28
C THR A 206 -8.04 -17.94 13.74
N VAL A 207 -9.32 -17.72 13.99
CA VAL A 207 -9.85 -17.94 15.34
C VAL A 207 -9.75 -19.45 15.58
N SER A 208 -8.85 -19.87 16.47
CA SER A 208 -8.97 -21.21 17.06
C SER A 208 -10.20 -21.16 17.96
N THR A 209 -11.32 -21.69 17.46
CA THR A 209 -12.52 -21.98 18.26
C THR A 209 -12.25 -23.11 19.23
#